data_AF-A0A1M2ZNN6-F1
#
_entry.id   AF-A0A1M2ZNN6-F1
#
_cell.length_a   1.000
_cell.length_b   1.000
_cell.length_c   1.000
_cell.angle_alpha   90.00
_cell.angle_beta   90.00
_cell.angle_gamma   90.00
#
_symmetry.space_group_name_H-M   'P 1'
#
loop_
_entity.id
_entity.type
_entity.pdbx_description
1 polymer ?
#
loop_
_entity_poly.entity_id
_entity_poly.type
_entity_poly.pdbx_seq_one_letter_code
_entity_poly.pdbx_strand_id
1 'polypeptide(L)'
;MEEDPLSSDWEPLKKDFRAGNIGMYLGDSTVVPQFTSDILKESDIGIFPFPFDNDENGKRYVTRLIDAGIGISKNSKNLESAKLFFEFMMNEKYSDFSQKCGLIPAKDGIEVNYDYYNEFKKFPVTFLDGRPRTQKTMEMINKSQIQFTARAQEVLSGISIETVLQSMNKSWKKAHEN
;
A
#
# COMPACT_ATOMS: atom_id res chain seq x y z
N MET A 1 -20.77 -12.15 2.37
CA MET A 1 -19.35 -12.56 2.35
C MET A 1 -19.15 -13.33 1.08
N GLU A 2 -18.05 -13.07 0.36
CA GLU A 2 -17.67 -13.79 -0.86
C GLU A 2 -17.59 -15.30 -0.55
N GLU A 3 -18.16 -16.15 -1.41
CA GLU A 3 -18.19 -17.61 -1.18
C GLU A 3 -16.79 -18.25 -1.23
N ASP A 4 -15.83 -17.58 -1.85
CA ASP A 4 -14.42 -18.00 -1.90
C ASP A 4 -13.47 -16.79 -1.75
N PRO A 5 -13.01 -16.46 -0.53
CA PRO A 5 -12.07 -15.37 -0.29
C PRO A 5 -10.67 -15.63 -0.89
N LEU A 6 -10.42 -16.83 -1.45
CA LEU A 6 -9.16 -17.19 -2.10
C LEU A 6 -9.14 -16.86 -3.59
N SER A 7 -10.28 -16.47 -4.16
CA SER A 7 -10.47 -16.19 -5.59
C SER A 7 -10.59 -14.71 -5.94
N SER A 8 -10.30 -13.81 -4.98
CA SER A 8 -10.53 -12.38 -5.12
C SER A 8 -9.83 -11.81 -6.36
N ASP A 9 -10.61 -11.23 -7.26
CA ASP A 9 -10.13 -10.52 -8.45
C ASP A 9 -10.31 -9.01 -8.25
N TRP A 10 -9.33 -8.24 -8.72
CA TRP A 10 -9.29 -6.79 -8.57
C TRP A 10 -10.41 -6.07 -9.31
N GLU A 11 -10.73 -6.49 -10.54
CA GLU A 11 -11.76 -5.80 -11.34
C GLU A 11 -13.19 -6.00 -10.77
N PRO A 12 -13.60 -7.23 -10.41
CA PRO A 12 -14.85 -7.46 -9.69
C PRO A 12 -14.93 -6.73 -8.34
N LEU A 13 -13.84 -6.74 -7.55
CA LEU A 13 -13.81 -6.04 -6.26
C LEU A 13 -14.12 -4.55 -6.39
N LYS A 14 -13.53 -3.87 -7.38
CA LYS A 14 -13.84 -2.46 -7.66
C LYS A 14 -15.31 -2.25 -8.01
N LYS A 15 -15.90 -3.16 -8.79
CA LYS A 15 -17.32 -3.10 -9.16
C LYS A 15 -18.22 -3.26 -7.94
N ASP A 16 -17.91 -4.19 -7.06
CA ASP A 16 -18.69 -4.42 -5.84
C ASP A 16 -18.56 -3.28 -4.82
N PHE A 17 -17.38 -2.68 -4.71
CA PHE A 17 -17.19 -1.46 -3.91
C PHE A 17 -18.05 -0.31 -4.43
N ARG A 18 -18.02 -0.05 -5.75
CA ARG A 18 -18.86 0.97 -6.40
C ARG A 18 -20.36 0.73 -6.26
N ALA A 19 -20.77 -0.54 -6.22
CA ALA A 19 -22.16 -0.93 -6.02
C ALA A 19 -22.63 -0.82 -4.55
N GLY A 20 -21.73 -0.50 -3.61
CA GLY A 20 -22.03 -0.45 -2.18
C GLY A 20 -22.09 -1.83 -1.50
N ASN A 21 -21.62 -2.89 -2.17
CA ASN A 21 -21.58 -4.25 -1.62
C ASN A 21 -20.42 -4.45 -0.64
N ILE A 22 -19.42 -3.57 -0.66
CA ILE A 22 -18.25 -3.60 0.23
C ILE A 22 -18.24 -2.31 1.07
N GLY A 23 -18.34 -2.46 2.39
CA GLY A 23 -18.31 -1.31 3.30
C GLY A 23 -16.91 -0.81 3.65
N MET A 24 -15.89 -1.69 3.58
CA MET A 24 -14.51 -1.37 3.97
C MET A 24 -13.52 -2.16 3.13
N TYR A 25 -12.42 -1.53 2.73
CA TYR A 25 -11.31 -2.16 2.03
C TYR A 25 -9.99 -1.80 2.72
N LEU A 26 -9.14 -2.80 2.97
CA LEU A 26 -7.81 -2.58 3.52
C LEU A 26 -6.83 -2.37 2.36
N GLY A 27 -6.38 -1.14 2.19
CA GLY A 27 -5.41 -0.76 1.15
C GLY A 27 -4.71 0.56 1.48
N ASP A 28 -3.88 1.02 0.55
CA ASP A 28 -3.31 2.37 0.60
C ASP A 28 -4.24 3.42 -0.04
N SER A 29 -3.87 4.70 0.02
CA SER A 29 -4.72 5.79 -0.47
C SER A 29 -4.89 5.85 -1.99
N THR A 30 -4.05 5.15 -2.77
CA THR A 30 -4.09 5.18 -4.25
C THR A 30 -5.28 4.42 -4.83
N VAL A 31 -6.00 3.65 -3.99
CA VAL A 31 -7.19 2.92 -4.41
C VAL A 31 -8.42 3.83 -4.52
N VAL A 32 -8.44 4.99 -3.87
CA VAL A 32 -9.61 5.87 -3.83
C VAL A 32 -10.01 6.33 -5.25
N PRO A 33 -9.10 6.90 -6.08
CA PRO A 33 -9.45 7.25 -7.46
C PRO A 33 -9.94 6.05 -8.28
N GLN A 34 -9.43 4.85 -7.99
CA GLN A 34 -9.81 3.63 -8.70
C GLN A 34 -11.21 3.13 -8.30
N PHE A 35 -11.70 3.45 -7.10
CA PHE A 35 -13.05 3.12 -6.67
C PHE A 35 -14.09 4.14 -7.12
N THR A 36 -13.71 5.34 -7.55
CA THR A 36 -14.68 6.32 -8.06
C THR A 36 -15.41 5.83 -9.32
N SER A 37 -16.64 6.32 -9.51
CA SER A 37 -17.48 6.10 -10.69
C SER A 37 -18.57 7.18 -10.79
N ASP A 38 -19.46 7.09 -11.78
CA ASP A 38 -20.59 8.04 -11.92
C ASP A 38 -21.54 8.01 -10.71
N ILE A 39 -21.58 6.89 -9.97
CA ILE A 39 -22.50 6.67 -8.83
C ILE A 39 -21.82 6.74 -7.46
N LEU A 40 -20.49 6.62 -7.41
CA LEU A 40 -19.70 6.68 -6.18
C LEU A 40 -18.61 7.74 -6.37
N LYS A 41 -18.79 8.89 -5.74
CA LYS A 41 -17.86 10.02 -5.86
C LYS A 41 -16.74 9.88 -4.85
N GLU A 42 -15.62 10.57 -5.11
CA GLU A 42 -14.51 10.63 -4.15
C GLU A 42 -14.96 11.13 -2.76
N SER A 43 -15.89 12.09 -2.71
CA SER A 43 -16.46 12.63 -1.47
C SER A 43 -17.24 11.61 -0.64
N ASP A 44 -17.62 10.47 -1.23
CA ASP A 44 -18.36 9.40 -0.56
C ASP A 44 -17.40 8.37 0.07
N ILE A 45 -16.09 8.50 -0.15
CA ILE A 45 -15.06 7.56 0.28
C ILE A 45 -14.16 8.22 1.33
N GLY A 46 -14.23 7.72 2.57
CA GLY A 46 -13.29 8.08 3.63
C GLY A 46 -12.10 7.11 3.72
N ILE A 47 -10.97 7.59 4.24
CA ILE A 47 -9.86 6.74 4.68
C ILE A 47 -9.55 7.03 6.15
N PHE A 48 -9.14 6.01 6.90
CA PHE A 48 -8.82 6.12 8.32
C PHE A 48 -7.65 5.17 8.65
N PRO A 49 -6.87 5.43 9.71
CA PRO A 49 -5.73 4.59 10.05
C PRO A 49 -6.17 3.19 10.46
N PHE A 50 -5.33 2.17 10.20
CA PHE A 50 -5.62 0.80 10.62
C PHE A 50 -5.97 0.77 12.12
N PRO A 51 -7.09 0.13 12.52
CA PRO A 51 -7.65 0.29 13.85
C PRO A 51 -6.99 -0.66 14.87
N PHE A 52 -5.66 -0.70 14.91
CA PHE A 52 -4.94 -1.39 15.99
C PHE A 52 -5.04 -0.57 17.28
N ASP A 53 -5.05 -1.17 18.45
CA ASP A 53 -5.23 -0.50 19.75
C ASP A 53 -4.10 -0.77 20.75
N ASN A 54 -3.01 -1.37 20.30
CA ASN A 54 -1.90 -1.84 21.12
C ASN A 54 -0.91 -0.75 21.62
N ASP A 55 -1.26 0.52 21.49
CA ASP A 55 -0.47 1.65 22.01
C ASP A 55 -1.28 2.33 23.12
N GLU A 56 -0.78 2.25 24.35
CA GLU A 56 -1.43 2.80 25.55
C GLU A 56 -1.61 4.33 25.49
N ASN A 57 -0.85 5.02 24.64
CA ASN A 57 -0.98 6.47 24.42
C ASN A 57 -1.90 6.79 23.24
N GLY A 58 -2.58 5.79 22.67
CA GLY A 58 -3.49 5.94 21.54
C GLY A 58 -2.79 6.29 20.23
N LYS A 59 -1.47 6.11 20.14
CA LYS A 59 -0.72 6.49 18.93
C LYS A 59 -1.05 5.54 17.79
N ARG A 60 -1.30 6.11 16.62
CA ARG A 60 -1.48 5.36 15.37
C ARG A 60 -0.31 5.61 14.44
N TYR A 61 0.19 4.56 13.81
CA TYR A 61 1.34 4.60 12.92
C TYR A 61 0.86 4.32 11.51
N VAL A 62 1.30 5.15 10.58
CA VAL A 62 0.93 5.03 9.17
C VAL A 62 2.20 5.09 8.35
N THR A 63 2.45 4.04 7.58
CA THR A 63 3.66 3.98 6.76
C THR A 63 3.43 4.71 5.44
N ARG A 64 4.34 5.61 5.09
CA ARG A 64 4.44 6.21 3.76
C ARG A 64 5.47 5.43 2.96
N LEU A 65 5.08 4.99 1.77
CA LEU A 65 5.91 4.19 0.88
C LEU A 65 6.02 4.89 -0.47
N ILE A 66 7.12 4.60 -1.16
CA ILE A 66 7.26 4.99 -2.57
C ILE A 66 6.39 4.02 -3.36
N ASP A 67 5.35 4.54 -4.01
CA ASP A 67 4.46 3.78 -4.89
C ASP A 67 5.19 3.36 -6.17
N ALA A 68 5.69 4.34 -6.93
CA ALA A 68 6.43 4.12 -8.16
C ALA A 68 7.67 5.00 -8.24
N GLY A 69 8.78 4.42 -8.70
CA GLY A 69 10.00 5.13 -9.05
C GLY A 69 10.25 5.08 -10.55
N ILE A 70 10.46 6.24 -11.18
CA ILE A 70 10.90 6.31 -12.58
C ILE A 70 12.43 6.29 -12.59
N GLY A 71 13.01 5.35 -13.33
CA GLY A 71 14.46 5.20 -13.47
C GLY A 71 14.89 5.17 -14.93
N ILE A 72 16.07 5.73 -15.21
CA ILE A 72 16.70 5.65 -16.54
C ILE A 72 17.77 4.56 -16.50
N SER A 73 17.65 3.57 -17.38
CA SER A 73 18.68 2.55 -17.53
C SER A 73 19.98 3.15 -18.05
N LYS A 74 21.10 2.86 -17.37
CA LYS A 74 22.45 3.25 -17.82
C LYS A 74 22.82 2.67 -19.19
N ASN A 75 22.13 1.60 -19.61
CA ASN A 75 22.35 0.92 -20.88
C ASN A 75 21.33 1.35 -21.96
N SER A 76 20.56 2.42 -21.73
CA SER A 76 19.59 2.90 -22.71
C SER A 76 20.29 3.25 -24.03
N LYS A 77 19.76 2.73 -25.15
CA LYS A 77 20.24 3.07 -26.50
C LYS A 77 19.89 4.51 -26.89
N ASN A 78 18.91 5.12 -26.22
CA ASN A 78 18.40 6.47 -26.45
C ASN A 78 18.39 7.27 -25.14
N LEU A 79 19.58 7.51 -24.58
CA LEU A 79 19.71 8.13 -23.26
C LEU A 79 19.17 9.57 -23.23
N GLU A 80 19.36 10.33 -24.31
CA GLU A 80 18.89 11.71 -24.42
C GLU A 80 17.36 11.79 -24.34
N SER A 81 16.64 11.02 -25.19
CA SER A 81 15.17 10.99 -25.15
C SER A 81 14.63 10.48 -23.82
N ALA A 82 15.30 9.52 -23.18
CA ALA A 82 14.91 9.03 -21.86
C ALA A 82 15.03 10.12 -20.78
N LYS A 83 16.07 10.95 -20.82
CA LYS A 83 16.24 12.09 -19.92
C LYS A 83 15.17 13.16 -20.15
N LEU A 84 14.91 13.51 -21.41
CA LEU A 84 13.86 14.48 -21.74
C LEU A 84 12.48 14.01 -21.26
N PHE A 85 12.16 12.72 -21.45
CA PHE A 85 10.91 12.16 -20.93
C PHE A 85 10.85 12.18 -19.40
N PHE A 86 11.95 11.85 -18.73
CA PHE A 86 12.03 11.92 -17.27
C PHE A 86 11.80 13.34 -16.77
N GLU A 87 12.45 14.34 -17.38
CA GLU A 87 12.26 15.75 -17.01
C GLU A 87 10.82 16.21 -17.24
N PHE A 88 10.22 15.85 -18.37
CA PHE A 88 8.82 16.12 -18.66
C PHE A 88 7.90 15.51 -17.58
N MET A 89 8.10 14.25 -17.22
CA MET A 89 7.28 13.58 -16.20
C MET A 89 7.49 14.14 -14.79
N MET A 90 8.73 14.42 -14.41
CA MET A 90 9.10 14.81 -13.03
C MET A 90 9.01 16.33 -12.77
N ASN A 91 8.89 17.14 -13.81
CA ASN A 91 8.71 18.58 -13.68
C ASN A 91 7.33 19.01 -14.17
N GLU A 92 7.03 18.82 -15.45
CA GLU A 92 5.82 19.37 -16.06
C GLU A 92 4.56 18.58 -15.70
N LYS A 93 4.65 17.25 -15.69
CA LYS A 93 3.48 16.38 -15.46
C LYS A 93 3.36 15.84 -14.04
N TYR A 94 4.32 16.14 -13.17
CA TYR A 94 4.39 15.51 -11.86
C TYR A 94 3.15 15.81 -11.01
N SER A 95 2.72 17.08 -10.95
CA SER A 95 1.52 17.46 -10.19
C SER A 95 0.25 16.81 -10.74
N ASP A 96 0.03 16.90 -12.06
CA ASP A 96 -1.12 16.28 -12.73
C ASP A 96 -1.15 14.77 -12.54
N PHE A 97 0.01 14.12 -12.63
CA PHE A 97 0.17 12.69 -12.43
C PHE A 97 -0.13 12.30 -10.98
N SER A 98 0.43 13.03 -10.02
CA SER A 98 0.15 12.79 -8.60
C SER A 98 -1.33 12.90 -8.31
N GLN A 99 -1.98 13.98 -8.77
CA GLN A 99 -3.41 14.22 -8.57
C GLN A 99 -4.29 13.11 -9.14
N LYS A 100 -4.03 12.69 -10.39
CA LYS A 100 -4.83 11.64 -11.05
C LYS A 100 -4.67 10.27 -10.41
N CYS A 101 -3.50 9.98 -9.84
CA CYS A 101 -3.20 8.70 -9.22
C CYS A 101 -3.49 8.68 -7.71
N GLY A 102 -4.00 9.76 -7.12
CA GLY A 102 -4.24 9.83 -5.67
C GLY A 102 -2.95 9.76 -4.85
N LEU A 103 -1.81 10.11 -5.45
CA LEU A 103 -0.49 10.05 -4.83
C LEU A 103 -0.26 11.28 -3.95
N ILE A 104 0.50 11.10 -2.88
CA ILE A 104 1.08 12.18 -2.10
C ILE A 104 2.42 12.56 -2.75
N PRO A 105 2.60 13.81 -3.24
CA PRO A 105 3.85 14.29 -3.80
C PRO A 105 5.04 14.10 -2.84
N ALA A 106 6.14 13.56 -3.38
CA ALA A 106 7.43 13.51 -2.69
C ALA A 106 8.29 14.76 -2.94
N LYS A 107 7.92 15.57 -3.94
CA LYS A 107 8.61 16.82 -4.29
C LYS A 107 8.04 17.98 -3.47
N ASP A 108 8.93 18.73 -2.83
CA ASP A 108 8.57 19.90 -2.03
C ASP A 108 7.83 20.96 -2.88
N GLY A 109 6.92 21.68 -2.23
CA GLY A 109 6.14 22.76 -2.84
C GLY A 109 5.01 22.31 -3.77
N ILE A 110 4.78 20.99 -3.89
CA ILE A 110 3.64 20.44 -4.62
C ILE A 110 2.64 19.92 -3.61
N GLU A 111 1.48 20.55 -3.55
CA GLU A 111 0.37 20.14 -2.70
C GLU A 111 -0.71 19.45 -3.52
N VAL A 112 -1.23 18.36 -2.99
CA VAL A 112 -2.43 17.69 -3.48
C VAL A 112 -3.55 17.91 -2.48
N ASN A 113 -4.73 18.23 -3.00
CA ASN A 113 -5.91 18.50 -2.19
C ASN A 113 -6.96 17.43 -2.45
N TYR A 114 -6.90 16.35 -1.67
CA TYR A 114 -7.93 15.32 -1.66
C TYR A 114 -8.75 15.42 -0.38
N ASP A 115 -10.07 15.36 -0.49
CA ASP A 115 -10.97 15.48 0.66
C ASP A 115 -10.74 14.34 1.66
N TYR A 116 -10.61 13.11 1.16
CA TYR A 116 -10.32 11.92 1.97
C TYR A 116 -8.99 12.06 2.73
N TYR A 117 -7.97 12.68 2.11
CA TYR A 117 -6.68 12.88 2.75
C TYR A 117 -6.71 14.01 3.79
N ASN A 118 -7.50 15.05 3.53
CA ASN A 118 -7.72 16.12 4.50
C ASN A 118 -8.47 15.64 5.74
N GLU A 119 -9.44 14.74 5.57
CA GLU A 119 -10.10 14.07 6.69
C GLU A 119 -9.13 13.17 7.44
N PHE A 120 -8.34 12.36 6.73
CA PHE A 120 -7.32 11.49 7.31
C PHE A 120 -6.33 12.22 8.22
N LYS A 121 -5.88 13.41 7.81
CA LYS A 121 -4.94 14.24 8.60
C LYS A 121 -5.51 14.68 9.96
N LYS A 122 -6.82 14.56 10.20
CA LYS A 122 -7.45 14.87 11.50
C LYS A 122 -7.24 13.77 12.54
N PHE A 123 -6.88 12.56 12.12
CA PHE A 123 -6.56 11.48 13.05
C PHE A 123 -5.19 11.70 13.70
N PRO A 124 -4.99 11.30 14.97
CA PRO A 124 -3.71 11.42 15.66
C PRO A 124 -2.71 10.35 15.17
N VAL A 125 -2.22 10.53 13.94
CA VAL A 125 -1.29 9.61 13.28
C VAL A 125 0.15 10.11 13.33
N THR A 126 1.08 9.18 13.49
CA THR A 126 2.51 9.40 13.27
C THR A 126 2.92 8.70 11.99
N PHE A 127 3.45 9.47 11.05
CA PHE A 127 3.95 8.92 9.80
C PHE A 127 5.30 8.24 10.01
N LEU A 128 5.46 7.07 9.39
CA LEU A 128 6.72 6.35 9.29
C LEU A 128 7.14 6.30 7.82
N ASP A 129 8.30 6.84 7.50
CA ASP A 129 8.82 6.76 6.13
C ASP A 129 9.48 5.41 5.90
N GLY A 130 8.95 4.67 4.93
CA GLY A 130 9.55 3.43 4.48
C GLY A 130 10.98 3.65 4.01
N ARG A 131 11.88 2.81 4.49
CA ARG A 131 13.28 2.78 4.06
C ARG A 131 13.52 1.54 3.19
N PRO A 132 14.44 1.60 2.22
CA PRO A 132 14.90 0.41 1.53
C PRO A 132 15.34 -0.65 2.52
N ARG A 133 14.97 -1.91 2.27
CA ARG A 133 15.41 -3.02 3.12
C ARG A 133 16.92 -3.16 3.01
N THR A 134 17.59 -3.35 4.14
CA THR A 134 19.03 -3.64 4.15
C THR A 134 19.29 -5.04 3.57
N GLN A 135 20.49 -5.29 3.05
CA GLN A 135 20.89 -6.62 2.59
C GLN A 135 20.68 -7.67 3.69
N LYS A 136 21.09 -7.38 4.92
CA LYS A 136 20.87 -8.24 6.09
C LYS A 136 19.38 -8.57 6.30
N THR A 137 18.50 -7.57 6.16
CA THR A 137 17.05 -7.78 6.25
C THR A 137 16.54 -8.68 5.12
N MET A 138 17.00 -8.48 3.89
CA MET A 138 16.60 -9.31 2.75
C MET A 138 17.07 -10.76 2.89
N GLU A 139 18.33 -10.98 3.27
CA GLU A 139 18.88 -12.31 3.52
C GLU A 139 18.08 -13.05 4.58
N MET A 140 17.69 -12.37 5.66
CA MET A 140 16.90 -12.94 6.74
C MET A 140 15.47 -13.29 6.31
N ILE A 141 14.79 -12.41 5.55
CA ILE A 141 13.48 -12.70 4.95
C ILE A 141 13.59 -13.95 4.06
N ASN A 142 14.61 -13.99 3.20
CA ASN A 142 14.83 -15.13 2.32
C ASN A 142 15.09 -16.42 3.12
N LYS A 143 15.95 -16.40 4.14
CA LYS A 143 16.19 -17.58 5.00
C LYS A 143 14.93 -18.03 5.74
N SER A 144 14.03 -17.10 6.11
CA SER A 144 12.80 -17.44 6.83
C SER A 144 11.81 -18.26 5.99
N GLN A 145 11.85 -18.12 4.65
CA GLN A 145 10.92 -18.80 3.73
C GLN A 145 9.44 -18.59 4.08
N ILE A 146 9.10 -17.48 4.75
CA ILE A 146 7.73 -17.14 5.12
C ILE A 146 6.99 -16.62 3.89
N GLN A 147 5.95 -17.34 3.47
CA GLN A 147 5.05 -16.94 2.39
C GLN A 147 3.75 -16.41 3.00
N PHE A 148 3.65 -15.09 3.19
CA PHE A 148 2.53 -14.46 3.89
C PHE A 148 1.16 -14.80 3.28
N THR A 149 1.06 -14.87 1.96
CA THR A 149 -0.19 -15.27 1.28
C THR A 149 -0.61 -16.67 1.71
N ALA A 150 0.27 -17.67 1.62
CA ALA A 150 -0.03 -19.03 2.06
C ALA A 150 -0.44 -19.08 3.54
N ARG A 151 0.21 -18.29 4.40
CA ARG A 151 -0.16 -18.18 5.83
C ARG A 151 -1.55 -17.57 6.04
N ALA A 152 -1.94 -16.58 5.24
CA ALA A 152 -3.30 -16.06 5.27
C ALA A 152 -4.32 -17.13 4.82
N GLN A 153 -4.00 -17.90 3.78
CA GLN A 153 -4.87 -19.00 3.30
C GLN A 153 -5.04 -20.10 4.34
N GLU A 154 -4.00 -20.43 5.10
CA GLU A 154 -4.07 -21.34 6.25
C GLU A 154 -5.11 -20.87 7.27
N VAL A 155 -5.09 -19.58 7.63
CA VAL A 155 -6.07 -18.99 8.55
C VAL A 155 -7.48 -19.04 7.97
N LEU A 156 -7.65 -18.66 6.71
CA LEU A 156 -8.95 -18.69 6.02
C LEU A 156 -9.51 -20.12 5.89
N SER A 157 -8.65 -21.13 5.87
CA SER A 157 -9.01 -22.55 5.85
C SER A 157 -9.34 -23.12 7.24
N GLY A 158 -9.33 -22.28 8.28
CA GLY A 158 -9.73 -22.64 9.65
C GLY A 158 -8.58 -22.95 10.61
N ILE A 159 -7.32 -22.79 10.20
CA ILE A 159 -6.18 -22.90 11.13
C ILE A 159 -6.16 -21.67 12.03
N SER A 160 -5.95 -21.85 13.33
CA SER A 160 -5.93 -20.72 14.25
C SER A 160 -4.78 -19.74 13.93
N ILE A 161 -5.05 -18.45 14.08
CA ILE A 161 -4.05 -17.39 13.92
C ILE A 161 -2.83 -17.67 14.81
N GLU A 162 -3.05 -18.14 16.05
CA GLU A 162 -1.98 -18.48 16.97
C GLU A 162 -1.04 -19.56 16.40
N THR A 163 -1.59 -20.65 15.86
CA THR A 163 -0.79 -21.73 15.28
C THR A 163 0.01 -21.25 14.07
N VAL A 164 -0.59 -20.44 13.19
CA VAL A 164 0.10 -19.86 12.03
C VAL A 164 1.25 -18.94 12.48
N LEU A 165 1.00 -18.05 13.45
CA LEU A 165 2.01 -17.14 13.99
C LEU A 165 3.15 -17.90 14.69
N GLN A 166 2.85 -18.95 15.47
CA GLN A 166 3.87 -19.79 16.11
C GLN A 166 4.77 -20.48 15.07
N SER A 167 4.18 -20.96 13.98
CA SER A 167 4.92 -21.56 12.85
C SER A 167 5.84 -20.53 12.18
N MET A 168 5.34 -19.33 11.90
CA MET A 168 6.13 -18.22 11.36
C MET A 168 7.28 -17.82 12.30
N ASN A 169 7.01 -17.73 13.60
CA ASN A 169 8.03 -17.43 14.62
C ASN A 169 9.15 -18.47 14.64
N LYS A 170 8.82 -19.76 14.51
CA LYS A 170 9.81 -20.84 14.42
C LYS A 170 10.70 -20.70 13.18
N SER A 171 10.11 -20.41 12.01
CA SER A 171 10.86 -20.15 10.78
C SER A 171 11.75 -18.92 10.88
N TRP A 172 11.24 -17.84 11.49
CA TRP A 172 12.01 -16.62 11.72
C TRP A 172 13.19 -16.85 12.66
N LYS A 173 12.98 -17.56 13.78
CA LYS A 173 14.04 -17.90 14.73
C LYS A 173 15.13 -18.74 14.07
N LYS A 174 14.75 -19.75 13.28
CA LYS A 174 15.71 -20.58 12.52
C LYS A 174 16.54 -19.76 11.54
N ALA A 175 15.95 -18.73 10.91
CA ALA A 175 16.65 -17.83 10.00
C ALA A 175 17.68 -16.92 10.70
N HIS A 176 17.51 -16.68 12.00
CA HIS A 176 18.48 -15.94 12.82
C HIS A 176 19.64 -16.81 13.33
N GLU A 177 19.40 -18.10 13.54
CA GLU A 177 20.38 -19.05 14.10
C GLU A 177 21.33 -19.65 13.04
N ASN A 178 20.96 -19.58 11.75
CA ASN A 178 21.73 -20.07 10.60
C ASN A 178 22.11 -18.94 9.65
#